data_AF-A0A1F5FJA1-F1
#
_entry.id   AF-A0A1F5FJA1-F1
#
_cell.length_a   1.000
_cell.length_b   1.000
_cell.length_c   1.000
_cell.angle_alpha   90.00
_cell.angle_beta   90.00
_cell.angle_gamma   90.00
#
_symmetry.space_group_name_H-M   'P 1'
#
loop_
_entity.id
_entity.type
_entity.pdbx_description
1 polymer ?
#
loop_
_entity_poly.entity_id
_entity_poly.type
_entity_poly.pdbx_seq_one_letter_code
_entity_poly.pdbx_strand_id
1 'polypeptide(L)'
;MPEDETTLVAFFRKYIKGTPKKAPVVVRKLLLARLGVAKEVFPEGLSKIYISSFCIKHLYDKRPAEEFDKILPCLGQICQYPEEIYENKSGKRGKFLIRKKIGNDYYIASVEIEESDDGDGEDKKICVATAFRQYDAGYLSSCSLLWSWKGGEPSS
;
A
#
# COMPACT_ATOMS: atom_id res chain seq x y z
N MET A 1 20.44 6.58 20.42
CA MET A 1 19.31 6.13 19.58
C MET A 1 19.70 6.39 18.16
N PRO A 2 19.87 5.38 17.30
CA PRO A 2 20.27 5.60 15.92
C PRO A 2 19.10 6.18 15.13
N GLU A 3 19.46 6.97 14.13
CA GLU A 3 18.62 7.86 13.33
C GLU A 3 17.69 7.06 12.41
N ASP A 4 16.40 6.98 12.74
CA ASP A 4 15.39 6.32 11.92
C ASP A 4 14.86 7.28 10.83
N GLU A 5 15.76 7.69 9.94
CA GLU A 5 15.46 8.54 8.76
C GLU A 5 14.68 7.78 7.66
N THR A 6 14.33 6.51 7.86
CA THR A 6 13.74 5.62 6.84
C THR A 6 12.24 5.38 7.05
N THR A 7 11.54 6.28 7.71
CA THR A 7 10.07 6.17 7.88
C THR A 7 9.34 6.81 6.69
N LEU A 8 8.18 6.26 6.32
CA LEU A 8 7.30 6.85 5.29
C LEU A 8 6.92 8.31 5.62
N VAL A 9 6.81 8.64 6.91
CA VAL A 9 6.56 10.00 7.39
C VAL A 9 7.75 10.93 7.11
N ALA A 10 8.98 10.48 7.36
CA ALA A 10 10.19 11.26 7.02
C ALA A 10 10.28 11.50 5.50
N PHE A 11 10.00 10.46 4.70
CA PHE A 11 9.95 10.55 3.25
C PHE A 11 8.90 11.57 2.76
N PHE A 12 7.68 11.54 3.32
CA PHE A 12 6.65 12.54 3.05
C PHE A 12 7.13 13.97 3.39
N ARG A 13 7.71 14.16 4.58
CA ARG A 13 8.20 15.48 5.02
C ARG A 13 9.28 16.04 4.09
N LYS A 14 10.18 15.18 3.62
CA LYS A 14 11.32 15.56 2.78
C LYS A 14 10.90 15.91 1.35
N TYR A 15 9.98 15.16 0.75
CA TYR A 15 9.71 15.26 -0.68
C TYR A 15 8.36 15.88 -1.04
N ILE A 16 7.37 15.85 -0.13
CA ILE A 16 5.98 16.19 -0.46
C ILE A 16 5.44 17.34 0.38
N LYS A 17 5.75 17.38 1.68
CA LYS A 17 5.20 18.40 2.59
C LYS A 17 5.60 19.80 2.13
N GLY A 18 4.63 20.72 2.07
CA GLY A 18 4.83 22.09 1.61
C GLY A 18 4.76 22.27 0.08
N THR A 19 4.65 21.20 -0.69
CA THR A 19 4.43 21.32 -2.15
C THR A 19 2.99 21.78 -2.46
N PRO A 20 2.78 22.67 -3.46
CA PRO A 20 1.43 23.06 -3.87
C PRO A 20 0.58 21.88 -4.35
N LYS A 21 -0.74 21.99 -4.25
CA LYS A 21 -1.67 20.96 -4.74
C LYS A 21 -1.46 20.74 -6.25
N LYS A 22 -1.32 19.48 -6.68
CA LYS A 22 -1.00 19.05 -8.06
C LYS A 22 0.36 19.51 -8.59
N ALA A 23 1.26 20.02 -7.75
CA ALA A 23 2.62 20.33 -8.19
C ALA A 23 3.35 19.05 -8.63
N PRO A 24 4.17 19.12 -9.70
CA PRO A 24 5.03 18.02 -10.08
C PRO A 24 6.03 17.71 -8.96
N VAL A 25 6.31 16.43 -8.73
CA VAL A 25 7.29 15.96 -7.76
C VAL A 25 8.26 15.01 -8.44
N VAL A 26 9.53 15.06 -8.03
CA VAL A 26 10.54 14.10 -8.51
C VAL A 26 10.14 12.71 -8.04
N VAL A 27 10.09 11.75 -8.97
CA VAL A 27 9.77 10.36 -8.65
C VAL A 27 10.92 9.75 -7.86
N ARG A 28 10.62 9.37 -6.62
CA ARG A 28 11.50 8.64 -5.71
C ARG A 28 10.70 7.46 -5.19
N LYS A 29 11.33 6.29 -5.07
CA LYS A 29 10.72 5.09 -4.50
C LYS A 29 11.28 4.84 -3.10
N LEU A 30 10.43 4.40 -2.20
CA LEU A 30 10.78 3.96 -0.85
C LEU A 30 10.34 2.50 -0.69
N LEU A 31 11.20 1.65 -0.14
CA LEU A 31 10.78 0.32 0.31
C LEU A 31 9.82 0.51 1.49
N LEU A 32 8.54 0.20 1.28
CA LEU A 32 7.50 0.40 2.27
C LEU A 32 7.38 -0.79 3.23
N ALA A 33 7.39 -2.00 2.68
CA ALA A 33 7.23 -3.23 3.44
C ALA A 33 7.87 -4.41 2.71
N ARG A 34 8.19 -5.46 3.48
CA ARG A 34 8.45 -6.79 2.93
C ARG A 34 7.25 -7.67 3.24
N LEU A 35 6.72 -8.36 2.24
CA LEU A 35 5.67 -9.35 2.41
C LEU A 35 6.21 -10.45 3.32
N GLY A 36 5.62 -10.59 4.51
CA GLY A 36 5.91 -11.70 5.42
C GLY A 36 4.98 -12.88 5.16
N VAL A 37 3.72 -12.57 4.91
CA VAL A 37 2.58 -13.49 4.77
C VAL A 37 1.92 -13.24 3.41
N ALA A 38 1.14 -14.20 2.92
CA ALA A 38 0.43 -14.09 1.63
C ALA A 38 1.35 -13.84 0.41
N LYS A 39 2.61 -14.30 0.47
CA LYS A 39 3.57 -14.16 -0.64
C LYS A 39 3.09 -14.87 -1.89
N GLU A 40 2.41 -16.00 -1.71
CA GLU A 40 1.81 -16.85 -2.73
C GLU A 40 0.74 -16.14 -3.58
N VAL A 41 0.20 -15.02 -3.11
CA VAL A 41 -0.76 -14.20 -3.88
C VAL A 41 -0.06 -13.38 -4.96
N PHE A 42 1.22 -13.06 -4.76
CA PHE A 42 2.02 -12.25 -5.66
C PHE A 42 2.90 -13.13 -6.55
N PRO A 43 3.34 -12.62 -7.72
CA PRO A 43 4.25 -13.35 -8.57
C PRO A 43 5.52 -13.78 -7.83
N GLU A 44 6.05 -14.95 -8.19
CA GLU A 44 7.26 -15.49 -7.60
C GLU A 44 8.44 -14.50 -7.68
N GLY A 45 9.24 -14.45 -6.63
CA GLY A 45 10.35 -13.51 -6.49
C GLY A 45 9.96 -12.13 -5.96
N LEU A 46 8.69 -11.72 -6.05
CA LEU A 46 8.25 -10.42 -5.57
C LEU A 46 7.86 -10.47 -4.10
N SER A 47 8.74 -9.95 -3.24
CA SER A 47 8.55 -9.93 -1.78
C SER A 47 8.60 -8.53 -1.17
N LYS A 48 8.85 -7.50 -1.97
CA LYS A 48 9.03 -6.12 -1.53
C LYS A 48 7.91 -5.26 -2.11
N ILE A 49 7.28 -4.49 -1.24
CA ILE A 49 6.29 -3.46 -1.61
C ILE A 49 6.96 -2.11 -1.49
N TYR A 50 6.87 -1.34 -2.56
CA TYR A 50 7.41 0.01 -2.68
C TYR A 50 6.28 1.03 -2.71
N ILE A 51 6.62 2.27 -2.38
CA ILE A 51 5.75 3.42 -2.60
C ILE A 51 6.53 4.56 -3.23
N SER A 52 5.93 5.23 -4.21
CA SER A 52 6.54 6.38 -4.86
C SER A 52 6.14 7.69 -4.20
N SER A 53 7.01 8.70 -4.29
CA SER A 53 6.69 10.10 -3.95
C SER A 53 5.46 10.58 -4.72
N PHE A 54 5.28 10.15 -5.97
CA PHE A 54 4.08 10.45 -6.75
C PHE A 54 2.81 9.87 -6.11
N CYS A 55 2.84 8.62 -5.65
CA CYS A 55 1.70 8.02 -4.94
C CYS A 55 1.38 8.79 -3.65
N ILE A 56 2.40 9.11 -2.84
CA ILE A 56 2.20 9.89 -1.60
C ILE A 56 1.65 11.27 -1.91
N LYS A 57 2.14 11.93 -2.95
CA LYS A 57 1.61 13.21 -3.43
C LYS A 57 0.14 13.09 -3.83
N HIS A 58 -0.21 12.03 -4.56
CA HIS A 58 -1.58 11.75 -4.94
C HIS A 58 -2.49 11.55 -3.72
N LEU A 59 -2.05 10.79 -2.72
CA LEU A 59 -2.79 10.62 -1.47
C LEU A 59 -2.98 11.95 -0.75
N TYR A 60 -1.91 12.72 -0.59
CA TYR A 60 -1.93 14.01 0.09
C TYR A 60 -2.87 15.02 -0.60
N ASP A 61 -2.89 15.06 -1.93
CA ASP A 61 -3.71 16.01 -2.68
C ASP A 61 -5.20 15.62 -2.78
N LYS A 62 -5.52 14.32 -2.64
CA LYS A 62 -6.86 13.77 -2.86
C LYS A 62 -7.61 13.43 -1.59
N ARG A 63 -6.92 13.11 -0.51
CA ARG A 63 -7.55 12.68 0.75
C ARG A 63 -7.78 13.87 1.69
N PRO A 64 -8.85 13.84 2.50
CA PRO A 64 -8.96 14.75 3.64
C PRO A 64 -7.73 14.65 4.54
N ALA A 65 -7.31 15.76 5.14
CA ALA A 65 -6.12 15.79 6.00
C ALA A 65 -6.16 14.74 7.11
N GLU A 66 -7.31 14.61 7.80
CA GLU A 66 -7.49 13.62 8.85
C GLU A 66 -7.31 12.17 8.36
N GLU A 67 -7.79 11.87 7.15
CA GLU A 67 -7.63 10.53 6.57
C GLU A 67 -6.18 10.27 6.17
N PHE A 68 -5.52 11.27 5.55
CA PHE A 68 -4.12 11.16 5.18
C PHE A 68 -3.22 10.95 6.40
N ASP A 69 -3.43 11.71 7.47
CA ASP A 69 -2.65 11.63 8.71
C ASP A 69 -2.82 10.28 9.41
N LYS A 70 -3.96 9.61 9.25
CA LYS A 70 -4.20 8.25 9.75
C LYS A 70 -3.57 7.17 8.86
N ILE A 71 -3.70 7.31 7.54
CA ILE A 71 -3.21 6.29 6.58
C ILE A 71 -1.69 6.27 6.52
N LEU A 72 -1.05 7.44 6.43
CA LEU A 72 0.39 7.55 6.19
C LEU A 72 1.24 6.73 7.17
N PRO A 73 1.08 6.83 8.51
CA PRO A 73 1.88 6.04 9.45
C PRO A 73 1.54 4.54 9.42
N CYS A 74 0.33 4.17 9.02
CA CYS A 74 -0.14 2.79 9.06
C CYS A 74 0.09 2.02 7.75
N LEU A 75 0.42 2.70 6.64
CA LEU A 75 0.46 2.09 5.32
C LEU A 75 1.47 0.93 5.21
N GLY A 76 2.61 1.04 5.90
CA GLY A 76 3.56 -0.06 6.01
C GLY A 76 2.96 -1.30 6.69
N GLN A 77 2.20 -1.10 7.77
CA GLN A 77 1.53 -2.19 8.49
C GLN A 77 0.43 -2.86 7.67
N ILE A 78 -0.33 -2.07 6.88
CA ILE A 78 -1.36 -2.59 5.96
C ILE A 78 -0.71 -3.56 4.97
N CYS A 79 0.42 -3.17 4.39
CA CYS A 79 1.11 -3.96 3.38
C CYS A 79 1.88 -5.16 3.96
N GLN A 80 2.46 -5.01 5.15
CA GLN A 80 3.29 -6.04 5.77
C GLN A 80 2.46 -7.16 6.43
N TYR A 81 1.33 -6.80 7.04
CA TYR A 81 0.49 -7.71 7.83
C TYR A 81 -0.98 -7.58 7.43
N PRO A 82 -1.32 -7.96 6.19
CA PRO A 82 -2.69 -7.88 5.71
C PRO A 82 -3.61 -8.83 6.48
N GLU A 83 -4.88 -8.46 6.61
CA GLU A 83 -5.92 -9.39 7.04
C GLU A 83 -6.52 -10.12 5.84
N GLU A 84 -6.64 -9.44 4.71
CA GLU A 84 -7.24 -9.98 3.50
C GLU A 84 -6.58 -9.35 2.27
N ILE A 85 -6.49 -10.13 1.19
CA ILE A 85 -6.05 -9.65 -0.12
C ILE A 85 -7.10 -10.05 -1.15
N TYR A 86 -7.52 -9.08 -1.96
CA TYR A 86 -8.49 -9.26 -3.03
C TYR A 86 -7.87 -8.94 -4.38
N GLU A 87 -8.38 -9.55 -5.44
CA GLU A 87 -8.20 -9.06 -6.80
C GLU A 87 -9.08 -7.83 -7.02
N ASN A 88 -8.50 -6.76 -7.56
CA ASN A 88 -9.24 -5.55 -7.86
C ASN A 88 -10.12 -5.72 -9.10
N LYS A 89 -11.12 -4.86 -9.25
CA LYS A 89 -12.01 -4.86 -10.40
C LYS A 89 -11.24 -4.45 -11.66
N SER A 90 -11.58 -5.08 -12.79
CA SER A 90 -11.04 -4.69 -14.10
C SER A 90 -11.27 -3.19 -14.37
N GLY A 91 -10.26 -2.52 -14.94
CA GLY A 91 -10.29 -1.08 -15.24
C GLY A 91 -10.07 -0.16 -14.04
N LYS A 92 -9.83 -0.68 -12.83
CA LYS A 92 -9.36 0.12 -11.68
C LYS A 92 -7.84 0.06 -11.55
N ARG A 93 -7.25 1.12 -10.98
CA ARG A 93 -5.80 1.20 -10.73
C ARG A 93 -5.40 0.31 -9.56
N GLY A 94 -4.27 -0.39 -9.71
CA GLY A 94 -3.84 -1.45 -8.82
C GLY A 94 -4.55 -2.75 -9.11
N LYS A 95 -3.77 -3.84 -9.18
CA LYS A 95 -4.26 -5.19 -9.45
C LYS A 95 -4.77 -5.87 -8.17
N PHE A 96 -4.17 -5.57 -7.02
CA PHE A 96 -4.52 -6.21 -5.76
C PHE A 96 -4.96 -5.17 -4.74
N LEU A 97 -5.95 -5.52 -3.92
CA LEU A 97 -6.43 -4.72 -2.80
C LEU A 97 -6.02 -5.43 -1.50
N ILE A 98 -5.12 -4.80 -0.76
CA ILE A 98 -4.66 -5.26 0.54
C ILE A 98 -5.51 -4.58 1.61
N ARG A 99 -6.25 -5.35 2.40
CA ARG A 99 -7.14 -4.86 3.46
C ARG A 99 -6.60 -5.19 4.84
N LYS A 100 -6.70 -4.23 5.75
CA LYS A 100 -6.38 -4.40 7.16
C LYS A 100 -7.27 -3.53 8.05
N LYS A 101 -7.73 -4.08 9.17
CA LYS A 101 -8.36 -3.31 10.24
C LYS A 101 -7.32 -2.58 11.10
N ILE A 102 -7.53 -1.30 11.33
CA ILE A 102 -6.74 -0.47 12.25
C ILE A 102 -7.71 0.28 13.16
N GLY A 103 -7.68 -0.04 14.45
CA GLY A 103 -8.70 0.42 15.39
C GLY A 103 -10.09 -0.11 15.00
N ASN A 104 -11.04 0.80 14.80
CA ASN A 104 -12.42 0.46 14.43
C ASN A 104 -12.67 0.47 12.93
N ASP A 105 -11.66 0.80 12.12
CA ASP A 105 -11.82 1.06 10.70
C ASP A 105 -11.04 0.09 9.84
N TYR A 106 -11.56 -0.18 8.65
CA TYR A 106 -10.83 -0.91 7.61
C TYR A 106 -10.13 0.07 6.68
N TYR A 107 -8.89 -0.25 6.34
CA TYR A 107 -8.09 0.48 5.38
C TYR A 107 -7.67 -0.45 4.26
N ILE A 108 -7.60 0.11 3.05
CA ILE A 108 -7.24 -0.60 1.84
C ILE A 108 -6.04 0.08 1.21
N ALA A 109 -5.01 -0.69 0.88
CA ALA A 109 -3.94 -0.30 -0.02
C ALA A 109 -4.13 -1.02 -1.36
N SER A 110 -4.29 -0.27 -2.45
CA SER A 110 -4.29 -0.80 -3.80
C SER A 110 -2.86 -0.87 -4.31
N VAL A 111 -2.41 -2.03 -4.79
CA VAL A 111 -1.05 -2.26 -5.28
C VAL A 111 -1.04 -2.78 -6.72
N GLU A 112 -0.04 -2.38 -7.48
CA GLU A 112 0.21 -2.81 -8.86
C GLU A 112 1.59 -3.44 -9.00
N ILE A 113 1.76 -4.26 -10.04
CA ILE A 113 3.07 -4.76 -10.45
C ILE A 113 3.54 -3.82 -11.55
N GLU A 114 4.64 -3.11 -11.30
CA GLU A 114 5.29 -2.23 -12.26
C GLU A 114 6.53 -2.92 -12.82
N GLU A 115 6.85 -2.67 -14.09
CA GLU A 115 8.17 -2.99 -14.63
C GLU A 115 9.21 -2.07 -13.98
N SER A 116 10.40 -2.60 -13.73
CA SER A 116 11.46 -1.91 -13.02
C SER A 116 12.66 -1.70 -13.93
N ASP A 117 12.84 -0.45 -14.36
CA ASP A 117 14.03 -0.01 -15.10
C ASP A 117 15.22 0.35 -14.18
N ASP A 118 15.07 0.18 -12.87
CA ASP A 118 15.96 0.76 -11.85
C ASP A 118 17.30 -0.01 -11.69
N GLY A 119 17.63 -0.96 -12.56
CA GLY A 119 18.91 -1.70 -12.53
C GLY A 119 19.13 -2.61 -11.30
N ASP A 120 18.15 -2.72 -10.40
CA ASP A 120 18.18 -3.51 -9.15
C ASP A 120 18.10 -5.03 -9.37
N GLY A 121 18.18 -5.52 -10.60
CA GLY A 121 18.12 -6.94 -10.95
C GLY A 121 16.75 -7.61 -10.80
N GLU A 122 15.73 -6.89 -10.33
CA GLU A 122 14.32 -7.30 -10.36
C GLU A 122 13.63 -6.60 -11.54
N ASP A 123 13.15 -7.37 -12.53
CA ASP A 123 12.43 -6.84 -13.72
C ASP A 123 11.07 -6.24 -13.36
N LYS A 124 10.53 -6.60 -12.18
CA LYS A 124 9.20 -6.21 -11.71
C LYS A 124 9.23 -5.86 -10.24
N LYS A 125 8.39 -4.92 -9.81
CA LYS A 125 8.24 -4.50 -8.40
C LYS A 125 6.77 -4.33 -8.04
N ILE A 126 6.42 -4.62 -6.79
CA ILE A 126 5.07 -4.33 -6.27
C ILE A 126 5.08 -2.88 -5.76
N CYS A 127 4.19 -2.05 -6.27
CA CYS A 127 4.09 -0.64 -5.93
C CYS A 127 2.69 -0.29 -5.42
N VAL A 128 2.62 0.55 -4.38
CA VAL A 128 1.35 1.12 -3.93
C VAL A 128 0.85 2.12 -4.96
N ALA A 129 -0.34 1.87 -5.49
CA ALA A 129 -1.05 2.75 -6.42
C ALA A 129 -1.86 3.82 -5.65
N THR A 130 -2.57 3.41 -4.59
CA THR A 130 -3.33 4.31 -3.71
C THR A 130 -3.67 3.61 -2.39
N ALA A 131 -4.17 4.36 -1.42
CA ALA A 131 -4.68 3.87 -0.16
C ALA A 131 -5.83 4.76 0.33
N PHE A 132 -6.76 4.16 1.07
CA PHE A 132 -7.95 4.84 1.59
C PHE A 132 -8.62 4.07 2.72
N ARG A 133 -9.42 4.77 3.51
CA ARG A 133 -10.36 4.15 4.45
C ARG A 133 -11.54 3.55 3.69
N GLN A 134 -11.92 2.33 4.03
CA GLN A 134 -13.14 1.71 3.56
C GLN A 134 -14.32 2.21 4.40
N TYR A 135 -15.16 3.08 3.82
CA TYR A 135 -16.38 3.55 4.45
C TYR A 135 -17.56 2.62 4.20
N ASP A 136 -17.65 2.07 2.99
CA ASP A 136 -18.70 1.16 2.57
C ASP A 136 -18.27 -0.30 2.78
N ALA A 137 -18.99 -1.02 3.63
CA ALA A 137 -18.78 -2.45 3.86
C ALA A 137 -18.94 -3.26 2.56
N GLY A 138 -19.80 -2.80 1.64
CA GLY A 138 -20.03 -3.40 0.33
C GLY A 138 -18.95 -3.11 -0.72
N TYR A 139 -17.93 -2.29 -0.44
CA TYR A 139 -16.93 -1.90 -1.43
C TYR A 139 -16.26 -3.10 -2.13
N LEU A 140 -15.98 -4.15 -1.37
CA LEU A 140 -15.31 -5.37 -1.80
C LEU A 140 -16.25 -6.50 -2.26
N SER A 141 -17.57 -6.29 -2.22
CA SER A 141 -18.58 -7.30 -2.58
C SER A 141 -18.45 -7.86 -4.01
N SER A 142 -17.81 -7.11 -4.90
CA SER A 142 -17.57 -7.49 -6.31
C SER A 142 -16.08 -7.72 -6.61
N CYS A 143 -15.24 -7.80 -5.58
CA CYS A 143 -13.84 -8.16 -5.69
C CYS A 143 -13.66 -9.63 -5.29
N SER A 144 -12.79 -10.36 -5.98
CA SER A 144 -12.49 -11.76 -5.64
C SER A 144 -11.52 -11.81 -4.46
N LEU A 145 -11.88 -12.50 -3.38
CA LEU A 145 -10.94 -12.77 -2.27
C LEU A 145 -9.87 -13.76 -2.73
N LEU A 146 -8.60 -13.37 -2.68
CA LEU A 146 -7.47 -14.23 -3.04
C LEU A 146 -6.86 -14.90 -1.81
N TRP A 147 -6.85 -14.19 -0.68
CA TRP A 147 -6.25 -14.67 0.56
C TRP A 147 -6.84 -13.98 1.78
N SER A 148 -6.92 -14.70 2.89
CA SER A 148 -7.33 -14.15 4.19
C SER A 148 -6.50 -14.76 5.31
N TRP A 149 -6.14 -13.93 6.28
CA TRP A 149 -5.44 -14.35 7.50
C TRP A 149 -6.29 -15.21 8.42
N LYS A 150 -7.61 -15.35 8.19
CA LYS A 150 -8.51 -16.15 9.05
C LYS A 150 -7.83 -17.48 9.42
N GLY A 151 -7.45 -17.56 10.69
CA GLY A 151 -6.59 -18.61 11.21
C GLY A 151 -7.19 -19.99 11.01
N GLY A 152 -6.32 -20.98 10.97
CA GLY A 152 -6.73 -22.37 11.03
C GLY A 152 -7.76 -22.58 12.13
N GLU A 153 -8.86 -23.23 11.79
CA GLU A 153 -9.63 -23.94 12.78
C GLU A 153 -8.66 -24.95 13.45
N PRO A 154 -8.55 -25.03 14.79
CA PRO A 154 -8.22 -26.32 15.36
C PRO A 154 -9.35 -27.24 14.91
N SER A 155 -9.01 -28.31 14.21
CA SER A 155 -9.95 -29.39 13.94
C SER A 155 -10.60 -29.75 15.28
N SER A 156 -11.93 -29.66 15.33
CA SER A 156 -12.68 -30.28 16.44
C SER A 156 -12.56 -31.79 16.38
#